data_AF-K1T9Y0-F1
#
_entry.id   AF-K1T9Y0-F1
#
_cell.length_a   1.000
_cell.length_b   1.000
_cell.length_c   1.000
_cell.angle_alpha   90.00
_cell.angle_beta   90.00
_cell.angle_gamma   90.00
#
_symmetry.space_group_name_H-M   'P 1'
#
loop_
_entity.id
_entity.type
_entity.pdbx_description
1 polymer ?
#
loop_
_entity_poly.entity_id
_entity_poly.type
_entity_poly.pdbx_seq_one_letter_code
_entity_poly.pdbx_strand_id
1 'polypeptide(L)'
;LVGHSYAGLFTLQTLSNHPESFDSYIAIDPSLWWDRGVFLQQAAKNVYQKDFSGKHLYVAFATRQRPAIKLIQFSLADSLKNKIIPEMKNKHLHVVYKKFPDEVHGTIALPAIFDGLKSLFHNTISTKEAT
;
A
#
# COMPACT_ATOMS: atom_id res chain seq x y z
N LEU A 1 -2.02 -9.05 5.88
CA LEU A 1 -1.42 -9.46 4.60
C LEU A 1 -0.23 -8.56 4.26
N VAL A 2 0.92 -9.14 3.94
CA VAL A 2 2.13 -8.39 3.54
C VAL A 2 2.58 -8.89 2.18
N GLY A 3 2.89 -7.98 1.26
CA GLY A 3 3.34 -8.35 -0.07
C GLY A 3 4.26 -7.31 -0.70
N HIS A 4 5.29 -7.79 -1.39
CA HIS A 4 6.25 -6.99 -2.15
C HIS A 4 6.10 -7.22 -3.66
N SER A 5 6.31 -6.19 -4.47
CA SER A 5 6.29 -6.30 -5.94
C SER A 5 4.93 -6.84 -6.44
N TYR A 6 4.90 -8.00 -7.10
CA TYR A 6 3.65 -8.66 -7.48
C TYR A 6 2.78 -9.05 -6.29
N ALA A 7 3.38 -9.51 -5.19
CA ALA A 7 2.62 -9.77 -3.97
C ALA A 7 2.08 -8.46 -3.36
N GLY A 8 2.75 -7.33 -3.60
CA GLY A 8 2.23 -6.00 -3.25
C GLY A 8 0.99 -5.64 -4.06
N LEU A 9 1.00 -5.91 -5.38
CA LEU A 9 -0.19 -5.76 -6.23
C LEU A 9 -1.32 -6.70 -5.78
N PHE A 10 -1.02 -7.96 -5.49
CA PHE A 10 -1.98 -8.92 -4.94
C PHE A 10 -2.58 -8.41 -3.61
N THR A 11 -1.76 -7.82 -2.74
CA THR A 11 -2.22 -7.25 -1.47
C THR A 11 -3.26 -6.14 -1.70
N LEU A 12 -3.02 -5.27 -2.68
CA LEU A 12 -3.98 -4.22 -3.05
C LEU A 12 -5.25 -4.78 -3.72
N GLN A 13 -5.11 -5.81 -4.56
CA GLN A 13 -6.23 -6.53 -5.17
C GLN A 13 -7.13 -7.18 -4.11
N THR A 14 -6.54 -7.88 -3.14
CA THR A 14 -7.27 -8.50 -2.04
C THR A 14 -8.00 -7.47 -1.20
N LEU A 15 -7.35 -6.35 -0.83
CA LEU A 15 -8.02 -5.26 -0.12
C LEU A 15 -9.21 -4.72 -0.93
N SER A 16 -9.02 -4.46 -2.23
CA SER A 16 -10.07 -3.86 -3.06
C SER A 16 -11.28 -4.77 -3.30
N ASN A 17 -11.04 -6.08 -3.45
CA ASN A 17 -12.07 -7.04 -3.87
C ASN A 17 -12.68 -7.79 -2.68
N HIS A 18 -11.84 -8.13 -1.70
CA HIS A 18 -12.16 -8.96 -0.54
C HIS A 18 -11.66 -8.33 0.78
N PRO A 19 -12.08 -7.09 1.11
CA PRO A 19 -11.59 -6.35 2.28
C PRO A 19 -11.78 -7.10 3.62
N GLU A 20 -12.74 -8.01 3.69
CA GLU A 20 -13.02 -8.87 4.83
C GLU A 20 -11.90 -9.86 5.17
N SER A 21 -11.01 -10.16 4.22
CA SER A 21 -10.01 -11.23 4.35
C SER A 21 -8.96 -10.97 5.44
N PHE A 22 -8.61 -9.70 5.66
CA PHE A 22 -7.61 -9.28 6.65
C PHE A 22 -7.98 -7.91 7.22
N ASP A 23 -7.48 -7.59 8.41
CA ASP A 23 -7.64 -6.26 9.01
C ASP A 23 -6.54 -5.28 8.58
N SER A 24 -5.34 -5.79 8.30
CA SER A 24 -4.18 -4.98 7.97
C SER A 24 -3.47 -5.48 6.70
N TYR A 25 -3.11 -4.54 5.84
CA TYR A 25 -2.49 -4.76 4.53
C TYR A 25 -1.20 -3.93 4.44
N ILE A 26 -0.09 -4.57 4.06
CA ILE A 26 1.19 -3.91 3.83
C ILE A 26 1.60 -4.19 2.38
N ALA A 27 1.43 -3.19 1.50
CA ALA A 27 1.79 -3.28 0.09
C ALA A 27 3.10 -2.54 -0.17
N ILE A 28 4.14 -3.28 -0.53
CA ILE A 28 5.50 -2.75 -0.67
C ILE A 28 5.89 -2.74 -2.14
N ASP A 29 6.18 -1.54 -2.63
CA ASP A 29 6.52 -1.22 -4.01
C ASP A 29 5.70 -2.04 -5.02
N PRO A 30 4.36 -1.95 -4.95
CA PRO A 30 3.44 -2.79 -5.72
C PRO A 30 3.66 -2.59 -7.22
N SER A 31 3.59 -3.69 -7.99
CA SER A 31 3.75 -3.68 -9.45
C SER A 31 2.54 -3.10 -10.20
N LEU A 32 2.20 -1.83 -9.93
CA LEU A 32 1.04 -1.13 -10.46
C LEU A 32 1.03 -1.03 -12.00
N TRP A 33 2.17 -1.22 -12.66
CA TRP A 33 2.31 -1.20 -14.11
C TRP A 33 1.79 -2.48 -14.77
N TRP A 34 1.64 -3.56 -14.01
CA TRP A 34 1.21 -4.85 -14.54
C TRP A 34 -0.16 -4.74 -15.21
N ASP A 35 -0.33 -5.52 -16.28
CA ASP A 35 -1.50 -5.49 -17.16
C ASP A 35 -1.95 -4.06 -17.50
N ARG A 36 -1.00 -3.22 -17.93
CA ARG A 36 -1.24 -1.83 -18.35
C ARG A 36 -1.97 -0.99 -17.28
N GLY A 37 -1.74 -1.27 -16.00
CA GLY A 37 -2.31 -0.52 -14.89
C GLY A 37 -3.80 -0.75 -14.66
N VAL A 38 -4.33 -1.92 -15.08
CA VAL A 38 -5.75 -2.30 -14.92
C VAL A 38 -6.23 -2.16 -13.47
N PHE A 39 -5.39 -2.47 -12.47
CA PHE A 39 -5.76 -2.30 -11.06
C PHE A 39 -6.22 -0.87 -10.73
N LEU A 40 -5.50 0.16 -11.18
CA LEU A 40 -5.86 1.55 -10.90
C LEU A 40 -7.22 1.93 -11.53
N GLN A 41 -7.49 1.39 -12.71
CA GLN A 41 -8.76 1.61 -13.41
C GLN A 41 -9.93 0.92 -12.69
N GLN A 42 -9.73 -0.31 -12.22
CA GLN A 42 -10.73 -1.06 -11.46
C GLN A 42 -10.99 -0.43 -10.10
N ALA A 43 -9.92 -0.07 -9.38
CA ALA A 43 -10.01 0.57 -8.07
C ALA A 43 -10.81 1.89 -8.16
N ALA A 44 -10.54 2.72 -9.17
CA ALA A 44 -11.28 3.98 -9.37
C ALA A 44 -12.79 3.77 -9.59
N LYS A 45 -13.18 2.68 -10.26
CA LYS A 45 -14.60 2.37 -10.53
C LYS A 45 -15.31 1.76 -9.32
N ASN A 46 -14.61 0.92 -8.57
CA ASN A 46 -15.24 0.04 -7.58
C ASN A 46 -15.12 0.56 -6.14
N VAL A 47 -14.25 1.53 -5.86
CA VAL A 47 -14.02 2.06 -4.50
C VAL A 47 -15.30 2.49 -3.81
N TYR A 48 -16.27 3.05 -4.56
CA TYR A 48 -17.54 3.53 -4.01
C TYR A 48 -18.45 2.41 -3.46
N GLN A 49 -18.24 1.18 -3.92
CA GLN A 49 -19.09 0.01 -3.60
C GLN A 49 -18.63 -0.72 -2.33
N LYS A 50 -17.55 -0.27 -1.71
CA LYS A 50 -16.93 -0.93 -0.54
C LYS A 50 -16.97 -0.03 0.68
N ASP A 51 -16.96 -0.66 1.85
CA ASP A 51 -16.67 -0.02 3.13
C ASP A 51 -15.41 -0.69 3.71
N PHE A 52 -14.44 0.12 4.10
CA PHE A 52 -13.16 -0.32 4.66
C PHE A 52 -13.04 -0.01 6.16
N SER A 53 -14.17 0.18 6.83
CA SER A 53 -14.23 0.37 8.29
C SER A 53 -13.39 -0.69 9.03
N GLY A 54 -12.50 -0.22 9.89
CA GLY A 54 -11.60 -1.08 10.67
C GLY A 54 -10.42 -1.68 9.88
N LYS A 55 -10.21 -1.27 8.61
CA LYS A 55 -9.11 -1.77 7.78
C LYS A 55 -7.96 -0.77 7.72
N HIS A 56 -6.75 -1.31 7.67
CA HIS A 56 -5.51 -0.56 7.64
C HIS A 56 -4.70 -0.91 6.40
N LEU A 57 -4.23 0.09 5.67
CA LEU A 57 -3.31 -0.04 4.55
C LEU A 57 -2.04 0.74 4.84
N TYR A 58 -0.92 0.04 4.91
CA TYR A 58 0.41 0.63 4.78
C TYR A 58 0.90 0.39 3.36
N VAL A 59 1.29 1.46 2.66
CA VAL A 59 1.86 1.37 1.31
C VAL A 59 3.20 2.09 1.25
N ALA A 60 4.21 1.41 0.73
CA ALA A 60 5.56 1.94 0.62
C ALA A 60 6.07 1.90 -0.83
N PHE A 61 6.85 2.91 -1.22
CA PHE A 61 7.49 2.97 -2.54
C PHE A 61 8.98 3.28 -2.41
N ALA A 62 9.78 2.56 -3.18
CA ALA A 62 11.19 2.85 -3.36
C ALA A 62 11.30 4.03 -4.32
N THR A 63 12.12 5.03 -3.99
CA THR A 63 12.30 6.18 -4.90
C THR A 63 13.69 6.31 -5.49
N ARG A 64 14.65 5.49 -5.06
CA ARG A 64 15.92 5.39 -5.77
C ARG A 64 15.72 4.59 -7.06
N GLN A 65 16.02 5.24 -8.18
CA GLN A 65 15.96 4.58 -9.49
C GLN A 65 17.09 3.57 -9.64
N ARG A 66 16.77 2.41 -10.23
CA ARG A 66 17.78 1.57 -10.89
C ARG A 66 18.02 2.13 -12.29
N PRO A 67 19.26 2.17 -12.79
CA PRO A 67 19.59 2.72 -14.12
C PRO A 67 18.79 2.15 -15.31
N ALA A 68 18.10 1.01 -15.14
CA ALA A 68 17.40 0.28 -16.19
C ALA A 68 15.86 0.25 -16.08
N ILE A 69 15.22 0.86 -15.06
CA ILE A 69 13.76 0.76 -14.85
C ILE A 69 13.07 2.12 -15.10
N LYS A 70 12.15 2.14 -16.08
CA LYS A 70 11.48 3.33 -16.64
C LYS A 70 10.64 4.12 -15.63
N LEU A 71 10.56 5.43 -15.87
CA LEU A 71 9.77 6.48 -15.20
C LEU A 71 8.29 6.15 -14.89
N ILE A 72 7.69 5.16 -15.55
CA ILE A 72 6.26 4.83 -15.49
C ILE A 72 5.83 4.41 -14.08
N GLN A 73 6.71 3.79 -13.28
CA GLN A 73 6.35 3.34 -11.94
C GLN A 73 6.03 4.52 -10.99
N PHE A 74 6.71 5.66 -11.15
CA PHE A 74 6.47 6.84 -10.32
C PHE A 74 5.13 7.50 -10.60
N SER A 75 4.77 7.66 -11.88
CA SER A 75 3.48 8.27 -12.26
C SER A 75 2.28 7.42 -11.81
N LEU A 76 2.44 6.09 -11.78
CA LEU A 76 1.43 5.17 -11.26
C LEU A 76 1.34 5.21 -9.73
N ALA A 77 2.48 5.32 -9.03
CA ALA A 77 2.49 5.53 -7.58
C ALA A 77 1.82 6.85 -7.19
N ASP A 78 2.04 7.92 -7.96
CA ASP A 78 1.36 9.20 -7.77
C ASP A 78 -0.14 9.10 -8.09
N SER A 79 -0.53 8.32 -9.11
CA SER A 79 -1.94 8.06 -9.42
C SER A 79 -2.64 7.31 -8.29
N LEU A 80 -2.00 6.28 -7.71
CA LEU A 80 -2.51 5.59 -6.53
C LEU A 80 -2.69 6.59 -5.36
N LYS A 81 -1.64 7.37 -5.07
CA LYS A 81 -1.62 8.34 -3.96
C LYS A 81 -2.68 9.42 -4.09
N ASN A 82 -2.81 10.01 -5.27
CA ASN A 82 -3.59 11.24 -5.46
C ASN A 82 -5.04 10.97 -5.89
N LYS A 83 -5.34 9.79 -6.46
CA LYS A 83 -6.67 9.48 -6.99
C LYS A 83 -7.38 8.36 -6.24
N ILE A 84 -6.68 7.29 -5.87
CA ILE A 84 -7.32 6.08 -5.32
C ILE A 84 -7.36 6.11 -3.79
N ILE A 85 -6.22 6.42 -3.16
CA ILE A 85 -6.13 6.46 -1.69
C ILE A 85 -7.14 7.43 -1.06
N PRO A 86 -7.36 8.66 -1.58
CA PRO A 86 -8.34 9.58 -1.02
C PRO A 86 -9.76 8.98 -1.02
N GLU A 87 -10.16 8.33 -2.12
CA GLU A 87 -11.47 7.68 -2.22
C GLU A 87 -11.61 6.51 -1.25
N MET A 88 -10.55 5.70 -1.07
CA MET A 88 -10.56 4.63 -0.08
C MET A 88 -10.64 5.17 1.36
N LYS A 89 -9.95 6.30 1.64
CA LYS A 89 -10.05 6.98 2.95
C LYS A 89 -11.46 7.54 3.20
N ASN A 90 -12.13 8.07 2.17
CA ASN A 90 -13.53 8.49 2.25
C ASN A 90 -14.48 7.31 2.53
N LYS A 91 -14.02 6.08 2.32
CA LYS A 91 -14.69 4.83 2.68
C LYS A 91 -14.09 4.19 3.94
N HIS A 92 -13.63 5.03 4.87
CA HIS A 92 -13.14 4.66 6.21
C HIS A 92 -11.85 3.83 6.26
N LEU A 93 -11.09 3.72 5.15
CA LEU A 93 -9.79 3.06 5.19
C LEU A 93 -8.76 3.93 5.92
N HIS A 94 -8.05 3.34 6.89
CA HIS A 94 -6.89 3.98 7.49
C HIS A 94 -5.66 3.72 6.60
N VAL A 95 -5.02 4.79 6.11
CA VAL A 95 -3.90 4.67 5.16
C VAL A 95 -2.65 5.37 5.64
N VAL A 96 -1.51 4.67 5.58
CA VAL A 96 -0.17 5.21 5.72
C VAL A 96 0.57 5.03 4.41
N TYR A 97 1.06 6.13 3.84
CA TYR A 97 1.84 6.13 2.59
C TYR A 97 3.26 6.60 2.89
N LYS A 98 4.27 5.81 2.52
CA LYS A 98 5.68 6.13 2.77
C LYS A 98 6.56 5.98 1.55
N LYS A 99 7.55 6.86 1.42
CA LYS A 99 8.62 6.77 0.41
C LYS A 99 9.93 6.42 1.10
N PHE A 100 10.72 5.56 0.47
CA PHE A 100 12.05 5.16 0.92
C PHE A 100 13.08 5.64 -0.11
N PRO A 101 13.70 6.82 0.10
CA PRO A 101 14.54 7.47 -0.90
C PRO A 101 15.89 6.82 -1.13
N ASP A 102 16.40 6.11 -0.14
CA ASP A 102 17.70 5.43 -0.23
C ASP A 102 17.57 4.01 -0.81
N GLU A 103 16.35 3.51 -0.92
CA GLU A 103 16.03 2.14 -1.32
C GLU A 103 15.67 2.03 -2.81
N VAL A 104 16.05 0.90 -3.41
CA VAL A 104 15.60 0.45 -4.72
C VAL A 104 14.57 -0.68 -4.57
N HIS A 105 13.89 -1.04 -5.66
CA HIS A 105 12.87 -2.11 -5.67
C HIS A 105 13.28 -3.39 -4.93
N GLY A 106 14.54 -3.85 -5.10
CA GLY A 106 15.02 -5.08 -4.48
C GLY A 106 15.44 -4.97 -3.01
N THR A 107 15.60 -3.76 -2.46
CA THR A 107 16.10 -3.56 -1.09
C THR A 107 15.02 -3.05 -0.14
N ILE A 108 13.98 -2.40 -0.66
CA ILE A 108 12.89 -1.80 0.15
C ILE A 108 12.09 -2.80 1.00
N ALA A 109 12.03 -4.08 0.63
CA ALA A 109 11.15 -5.05 1.29
C ALA A 109 11.36 -5.11 2.81
N LEU A 110 12.59 -5.35 3.27
CA LEU A 110 12.90 -5.45 4.69
C LEU A 110 12.62 -4.16 5.49
N PRO A 111 13.16 -2.98 5.11
CA PRO A 111 12.91 -1.75 5.87
C PRO A 111 11.43 -1.34 5.85
N ALA A 112 10.69 -1.58 4.76
CA ALA A 112 9.27 -1.28 4.69
C ALA A 112 8.39 -2.26 5.49
N ILE A 113 8.76 -3.55 5.58
CA ILE A 113 8.07 -4.50 6.49
C ILE A 113 8.25 -4.02 7.93
N PHE A 114 9.49 -3.76 8.35
CA PHE A 114 9.79 -3.32 9.71
C PHE A 114 9.05 -2.03 10.07
N ASP A 115 9.09 -1.04 9.18
CA ASP A 115 8.40 0.23 9.38
C ASP A 115 6.86 0.09 9.37
N GLY A 116 6.32 -0.72 8.47
CA GLY A 116 4.89 -1.00 8.38
C GLY A 116 4.37 -1.69 9.64
N LEU A 117 5.09 -2.68 10.18
CA LEU A 117 4.74 -3.32 11.45
C LEU A 117 4.75 -2.33 12.61
N LYS A 118 5.79 -1.48 12.72
CA LYS A 118 5.81 -0.41 13.73
C LYS A 118 4.62 0.54 13.58
N SER A 119 4.25 0.89 12.35
CA SER A 119 3.11 1.77 12.09
C SER A 119 1.77 1.15 12.51
N LEU A 120 1.61 -0.17 12.39
CA LEU A 120 0.38 -0.86 12.77
C LEU A 120 0.25 -1.02 14.30
N PHE A 121 1.36 -1.28 15.00
CA PHE A 121 1.34 -1.64 16.42
C PHE A 121 1.81 -0.52 17.37
N HIS A 122 2.04 0.69 16.87
CA HIS A 122 2.55 1.81 17.69
C HIS A 122 1.67 2.10 18.92
N ASN A 123 0.35 1.97 18.81
CA ASN A 123 -0.60 2.23 19.91
C ASN A 123 -0.84 1.00 20.82
N THR A 124 -0.39 -0.19 20.44
CA THR A 124 -0.53 -1.41 21.24
C THR A 124 0.45 -1.43 22.41
N ILE A 125 1.57 -0.71 22.28
CA ILE A 125 2.60 -0.62 23.33
C ILE A 125 2.17 0.41 24.40
N SER A 126 1.65 1.57 23.98
CA SER A 126 1.30 2.66 24.90
C SER A 126 0.14 2.34 25.86
N THR A 127 -0.66 1.31 25.59
CA THR A 127 -1.79 0.89 26.44
C THR A 127 -1.45 -0.24 27.41
N LYS A 128 -0.32 -0.94 27.24
CA LYS A 128 0.12 -2.02 28.13
C LYS A 128 1.14 -1.61 29.19
N GLU A 129 1.80 -0.47 29.02
CA GLU A 129 2.75 0.06 30.01
C GLU A 129 2.10 1.05 31.02
N ALA A 130 0.78 1.24 30.93
CA ALA A 130 0.00 2.13 31.79
C ALA A 130 -0.81 1.42 32.89
N THR A 131 -0.45 0.17 33.23
CA THR A 131 -1.03 -0.63 34.32
C THR A 131 0.06 -1.19 35.21
#